data_AF-A0A952HQ24-F1
#
_entry.id   AF-A0A952HQ24-F1
#
_cell.length_a   1.000
_cell.length_b   1.000
_cell.length_c   1.000
_cell.angle_alpha   90.00
_cell.angle_beta   90.00
_cell.angle_gamma   90.00
#
_symmetry.space_group_name_H-M   'P 1'
#
loop_
_entity.id
_entity.type
_entity.pdbx_description
1 polymer ?
#
loop_
_entity_poly.entity_id
_entity_poly.type
_entity_poly.pdbx_seq_one_letter_code
_entity_poly.pdbx_strand_id
1 'polypeptide(L)'
;NKKIKGFSIQSVIIGSVIVGVIAMAGIAYSWYSAEESRINMASQTLKEQILFIESQRHNSFSTLEAWHEAGDGDEDYLDEIILNGGLSQVETKKIFRDPSALWEIRQVNDQTFNKSFYIHIETNYDDDYKFWEKVLKKTGITENYFNLKYNP
;
A
#
# COMPACT_ATOMS: atom_id res chain seq x y z
N ASN A 1 6.93 12.10 -64.42
CA ASN A 1 8.07 12.06 -63.48
C ASN A 1 7.68 12.61 -62.12
N LYS A 2 7.16 11.76 -61.21
CA LYS A 2 7.01 12.12 -59.80
C LYS A 2 8.39 12.05 -59.15
N LYS A 3 8.99 13.20 -58.84
CA LYS A 3 10.23 13.30 -58.07
C LYS A 3 9.97 12.73 -56.67
N ILE A 4 10.51 11.55 -56.37
CA ILE A 4 10.54 10.99 -55.02
C ILE A 4 11.46 11.92 -54.22
N LYS A 5 10.90 12.65 -53.25
CA LYS A 5 11.68 13.49 -52.34
C LYS A 5 12.54 12.54 -51.49
N GLY A 6 13.86 12.58 -51.69
CA GLY A 6 14.80 11.78 -50.92
C GLY A 6 14.69 12.10 -49.44
N PHE A 7 14.50 11.08 -48.61
CA PHE A 7 14.60 11.18 -47.16
C PHE A 7 16.03 11.63 -46.81
N SER A 8 16.15 12.81 -46.20
CA SER A 8 17.44 13.32 -45.71
C SER A 8 17.86 12.55 -44.46
N ILE A 9 19.14 12.18 -44.34
CA ILE A 9 19.69 11.56 -43.13
C ILE A 9 19.41 12.41 -41.88
N GLN A 10 19.41 13.74 -42.02
CA GLN A 10 19.03 14.66 -40.92
C GLN A 10 17.56 14.50 -40.49
N SER A 11 16.65 14.24 -41.44
CA SER A 11 15.23 14.01 -41.12
C SER A 11 15.01 12.68 -40.38
N VAL A 12 15.86 11.68 -40.62
CA VAL A 12 15.85 10.40 -39.90
C VAL A 12 16.38 10.59 -38.47
N ILE A 13 17.47 11.35 -38.30
CA ILE A 13 18.05 11.66 -36.99
C ILE A 13 17.10 12.49 -36.12
N ILE A 14 16.46 13.51 -36.69
CA ILE A 14 15.48 14.34 -35.96
C ILE A 14 14.25 13.50 -35.60
N GLY A 15 13.76 12.66 -36.52
CA GLY A 15 12.65 11.76 -36.26
C GLY A 15 12.92 10.77 -35.12
N SER A 16 14.11 10.17 -35.08
CA SER A 16 14.46 9.21 -34.03
C SER A 16 14.62 9.88 -32.65
N VAL A 17 15.16 11.09 -32.59
CA VAL A 17 15.27 11.87 -31.35
C VAL A 17 13.88 12.21 -30.78
N ILE A 18 12.94 12.65 -31.62
CA ILE A 18 11.57 12.96 -31.18
C ILE A 18 10.86 11.72 -30.64
N VAL A 19 10.96 10.59 -31.34
CA VAL A 19 10.36 9.32 -30.89
C VAL A 19 10.97 8.86 -29.56
N GLY A 20 12.29 9.01 -29.38
CA GLY A 20 12.96 8.68 -28.12
C GLY A 20 12.46 9.51 -26.94
N VAL A 21 12.30 10.83 -27.12
CA VAL A 21 11.79 11.73 -26.07
C VAL A 21 10.34 11.39 -25.69
N ILE A 22 9.48 11.15 -26.69
CA ILE A 22 8.07 10.78 -26.44
C ILE A 22 7.98 9.42 -25.72
N ALA A 23 8.81 8.45 -26.11
CA ALA A 23 8.86 7.16 -25.44
C ALA A 23 9.29 7.28 -23.97
N MET A 24 10.32 8.08 -23.68
CA MET A 24 10.76 8.34 -22.30
C MET A 24 9.66 9.02 -21.47
N ALA A 25 8.96 10.01 -22.03
CA ALA A 25 7.84 10.67 -21.36
C ALA A 25 6.66 9.73 -21.11
N GLY A 26 6.33 8.87 -22.08
CA GLY A 26 5.27 7.87 -21.97
C GLY A 26 5.57 6.82 -20.90
N ILE A 27 6.82 6.36 -20.83
CA ILE A 27 7.29 5.44 -19.79
C ILE A 27 7.17 6.12 -18.43
N ALA A 28 7.71 7.33 -18.25
CA ALA A 28 7.61 8.07 -16.99
C ALA A 28 6.16 8.25 -16.52
N TYR A 29 5.24 8.57 -17.45
CA TYR A 29 3.81 8.68 -17.15
C TYR A 29 3.19 7.34 -16.72
N SER A 30 3.57 6.22 -17.36
CA SER A 30 3.09 4.89 -16.95
C SER A 30 3.57 4.49 -15.55
N TRP A 31 4.83 4.82 -15.18
CA TRP A 31 5.35 4.57 -13.84
C TRP A 31 4.59 5.39 -12.79
N TYR A 32 4.34 6.67 -13.09
CA TYR A 32 3.55 7.53 -12.21
C TYR A 32 2.11 7.01 -12.03
N SER A 33 1.46 6.60 -13.11
CA SER A 33 0.10 6.02 -13.06
C SER A 33 0.06 4.73 -12.23
N ALA A 34 1.07 3.86 -12.37
CA ALA A 34 1.18 2.63 -11.58
C ALA A 34 1.41 2.93 -10.09
N GLU A 35 2.24 3.92 -9.77
CA GLU A 35 2.47 4.35 -8.38
C GLU A 35 1.20 4.95 -7.75
N GLU A 36 0.49 5.81 -8.48
CA GLU A 36 -0.76 6.41 -8.00
C GLU A 36 -1.85 5.34 -7.76
N SER A 37 -1.92 4.32 -8.63
CA SER A 37 -2.82 3.18 -8.45
C SER A 37 -2.47 2.37 -7.19
N ARG A 38 -1.18 2.09 -6.95
CA ARG A 38 -0.71 1.44 -5.70
C ARG A 38 -1.07 2.27 -4.47
N ILE A 39 -0.85 3.58 -4.53
CA ILE A 39 -1.19 4.50 -3.43
C ILE A 39 -2.69 4.47 -3.15
N ASN A 40 -3.54 4.50 -4.19
CA ASN A 40 -4.99 4.44 -4.04
C ASN A 40 -5.45 3.13 -3.40
N MET A 41 -4.91 2.00 -3.85
CA MET A 41 -5.20 0.68 -3.29
C MET A 41 -4.83 0.61 -1.81
N ALA A 42 -3.59 0.96 -1.46
CA ALA A 42 -3.13 1.00 -0.06
C ALA A 42 -3.96 1.96 0.80
N SER A 43 -4.29 3.14 0.27
CA SER A 43 -5.11 4.13 0.97
C SER A 43 -6.53 3.62 1.23
N GLN A 44 -7.12 2.89 0.29
CA GLN A 44 -8.46 2.33 0.45
C GLN A 44 -8.46 1.20 1.49
N THR A 45 -7.50 0.29 1.41
CA THR A 45 -7.33 -0.79 2.40
C THR A 45 -7.11 -0.23 3.81
N LEU A 46 -6.26 0.78 3.97
CA LEU A 46 -6.06 1.42 5.28
C LEU A 46 -7.33 2.07 5.84
N LYS A 47 -8.11 2.75 4.99
CA LYS A 47 -9.37 3.37 5.43
C LYS A 47 -10.38 2.33 5.89
N GLU A 48 -10.47 1.22 5.18
CA GLU A 48 -11.33 0.09 5.56
C GLU A 48 -10.91 -0.49 6.91
N GLN A 49 -9.62 -0.73 7.11
CA GLN A 49 -9.07 -1.25 8.38
C GLN A 49 -9.31 -0.30 9.55
N ILE A 50 -9.15 1.00 9.37
CA ILE A 50 -9.43 1.98 10.43
C ILE A 50 -10.91 2.03 10.76
N LEU A 51 -11.79 2.05 9.76
CA LEU A 51 -13.24 2.02 9.99
C LEU A 51 -13.65 0.75 10.74
N PHE A 52 -13.04 -0.39 10.41
CA PHE A 52 -13.24 -1.62 11.14
C PHE A 52 -12.80 -1.45 12.60
N ILE A 53 -11.56 -1.03 12.87
CA ILE A 53 -11.03 -0.80 14.22
C ILE A 53 -11.93 0.14 15.04
N GLU A 54 -12.37 1.25 14.44
CA GLU A 54 -13.26 2.22 15.09
C GLU A 54 -14.65 1.61 15.40
N SER A 55 -15.17 0.76 14.52
CA SER A 55 -16.45 0.07 14.74
C SER A 55 -16.37 -0.96 15.89
N GLN A 56 -15.22 -1.60 16.06
CA GLN A 56 -14.99 -2.59 17.11
C GLN A 56 -14.71 -1.95 18.47
N ARG A 57 -14.35 -0.67 18.51
CA ARG A 57 -14.16 0.08 19.77
C ARG A 57 -15.41 0.09 20.66
N HIS A 58 -16.60 -0.07 20.07
CA HIS A 58 -17.88 -0.01 20.77
C HIS A 58 -18.62 -1.36 20.86
N ASN A 59 -18.26 -2.34 20.02
CA ASN A 59 -18.77 -3.71 20.13
C ASN A 59 -17.85 -4.50 21.06
N SER A 60 -18.43 -5.26 21.99
CA SER A 60 -17.69 -5.99 23.02
C SER A 60 -16.54 -6.80 22.41
N PHE A 61 -15.32 -6.43 22.82
CA PHE A 61 -14.00 -6.95 22.43
C PHE A 61 -13.84 -8.48 22.44
N SER A 62 -14.81 -9.23 22.98
CA SER A 62 -14.83 -10.69 23.02
C SER A 62 -14.77 -11.36 21.65
N THR A 63 -15.28 -10.70 20.59
CA THR A 63 -15.37 -11.34 19.26
C THR A 63 -14.01 -11.45 18.58
N LEU A 64 -13.16 -10.42 18.71
CA LEU A 64 -11.81 -10.44 18.13
C LEU A 64 -10.85 -11.34 18.91
N GLU A 65 -10.98 -11.40 20.23
CA GLU A 65 -10.25 -12.38 21.03
C GLU A 65 -10.65 -13.81 20.70
N ALA A 66 -11.95 -14.06 20.52
CA ALA A 66 -12.42 -15.36 20.07
C ALA A 66 -11.89 -15.74 18.68
N TRP A 67 -11.68 -14.76 17.80
CA TRP A 67 -11.06 -15.00 16.49
C TRP A 67 -9.57 -15.33 16.61
N HIS A 68 -8.85 -14.61 17.47
CA HIS A 68 -7.44 -14.87 17.75
C HIS A 68 -7.21 -16.23 18.44
N GLU A 69 -8.04 -16.61 19.41
CA GLU A 69 -7.99 -17.94 20.04
C GLU A 69 -8.31 -19.07 19.06
N ALA A 70 -9.09 -18.79 18.00
CA ALA A 70 -9.37 -19.73 16.93
C ALA A 70 -8.27 -19.77 15.84
N GLY A 71 -7.35 -18.79 15.84
CA GLY A 71 -6.22 -18.66 14.93
C GLY A 71 -4.94 -19.32 15.45
N ASP A 72 -3.79 -18.72 15.14
CA ASP A 72 -2.47 -19.26 15.49
C ASP A 72 -1.82 -18.60 16.73
N GLY A 73 -2.41 -17.51 17.23
CA GLY A 73 -1.97 -16.84 18.45
C GLY A 73 -0.75 -15.93 18.28
N ASP A 74 -0.46 -15.45 17.06
CA ASP A 74 0.77 -14.72 16.71
C ASP A 74 0.76 -13.20 16.98
N GLU A 75 -0.31 -12.70 17.62
CA GLU A 75 -0.60 -11.28 17.93
C GLU A 75 -0.93 -10.41 16.70
N ASP A 76 -0.97 -10.99 15.49
CA ASP A 76 -1.67 -10.46 14.34
C ASP A 76 -3.14 -10.93 14.39
N TYR A 77 -4.02 -10.08 13.87
CA TYR A 77 -5.46 -10.33 13.78
C TYR A 77 -5.95 -10.14 12.35
N LEU A 78 -5.09 -9.72 11.41
CA LEU A 78 -5.50 -9.33 10.06
C LEU A 78 -6.12 -10.50 9.31
N ASP A 79 -5.47 -11.66 9.31
CA ASP A 79 -5.94 -12.83 8.57
C ASP A 79 -7.23 -13.39 9.18
N GLU A 80 -7.35 -13.42 10.50
CA GLU A 80 -8.56 -13.84 11.21
C GLU A 80 -9.73 -12.91 10.87
N ILE A 81 -9.50 -11.59 10.85
CA ILE A 81 -10.55 -10.61 10.51
C ILE A 81 -10.99 -10.79 9.05
N ILE A 82 -10.06 -11.05 8.13
CA ILE A 82 -10.37 -11.32 6.72
C ILE A 82 -11.17 -12.63 6.59
N LEU A 83 -10.72 -13.69 7.25
CA LEU A 83 -11.37 -15.01 7.21
C LEU A 83 -12.81 -14.97 7.75
N ASN A 84 -13.07 -14.13 8.75
CA ASN A 84 -14.40 -13.92 9.32
C ASN A 84 -15.25 -12.88 8.55
N GLY A 85 -14.74 -12.34 7.43
CA GLY A 85 -15.45 -11.40 6.56
C GLY A 85 -15.56 -9.98 7.11
N GLY A 86 -14.75 -9.62 8.11
CA GLY A 86 -14.68 -8.27 8.67
C GLY A 86 -13.92 -7.27 7.79
N LEU A 87 -12.99 -7.76 6.96
CA LEU A 87 -12.17 -6.97 6.05
C LEU A 87 -12.02 -7.66 4.68
N SER A 88 -11.80 -6.85 3.66
CA SER A 88 -11.37 -7.31 2.35
C SER A 88 -9.95 -7.86 2.37
N GLN A 89 -9.66 -8.82 1.48
CA GLN A 89 -8.32 -9.39 1.35
C GLN A 89 -7.27 -8.32 0.99
N VAL A 90 -6.14 -8.31 1.70
CA VAL A 90 -5.02 -7.42 1.41
C VAL A 90 -4.12 -8.03 0.35
N GLU A 91 -4.00 -7.36 -0.80
CA GLU A 91 -3.11 -7.80 -1.87
C GLU A 91 -1.67 -7.28 -1.65
N THR A 92 -1.02 -7.76 -0.58
CA THR A 92 0.32 -7.31 -0.16
C THR A 92 1.34 -7.30 -1.29
N LYS A 93 1.34 -8.31 -2.17
CA LYS A 93 2.23 -8.42 -3.35
C LYS A 93 2.02 -7.35 -4.43
N LYS A 94 0.86 -6.70 -4.46
CA LYS A 94 0.58 -5.57 -5.36
C LYS A 94 0.93 -4.23 -4.72
N ILE A 95 0.98 -4.20 -3.39
CA ILE A 95 1.22 -2.98 -2.62
C ILE A 95 2.71 -2.82 -2.31
N PHE A 96 3.38 -3.87 -1.81
CA PHE A 96 4.81 -3.86 -1.50
C PHE A 96 5.65 -4.30 -2.70
N ARG A 97 6.84 -3.71 -2.81
CA ARG A 97 7.95 -4.24 -3.63
C ARG A 97 8.77 -5.25 -2.84
N ASP A 98 8.87 -5.04 -1.54
CA ASP A 98 9.54 -5.92 -0.59
C ASP A 98 8.72 -7.21 -0.38
N PRO A 99 9.24 -8.38 -0.78
CA PRO A 99 8.56 -9.65 -0.57
C PRO A 99 8.52 -10.07 0.90
N SER A 100 9.32 -9.43 1.76
CA SER A 100 9.39 -9.66 3.20
C SER A 100 8.64 -8.62 4.04
N ALA A 101 7.93 -7.69 3.40
CA ALA A 101 7.14 -6.70 4.12
C ALA A 101 6.01 -7.35 4.92
N LEU A 102 5.78 -6.81 6.11
CA LEU A 102 4.72 -7.22 7.03
C LEU A 102 3.62 -6.18 7.02
N TRP A 103 2.37 -6.65 7.04
CA TRP A 103 1.18 -5.85 7.27
C TRP A 103 0.29 -6.62 8.21
N GLU A 104 0.12 -6.08 9.41
CA GLU A 104 -0.57 -6.75 10.51
C GLU A 104 -1.55 -5.78 11.17
N ILE A 105 -2.57 -6.32 11.83
CA ILE A 105 -3.41 -5.58 12.78
C ILE A 105 -3.08 -6.12 14.16
N ARG A 106 -2.42 -5.30 14.98
CA ARG A 106 -1.97 -5.68 16.32
C ARG A 106 -2.83 -5.06 17.40
N GLN A 107 -2.79 -5.66 18.59
CA GLN A 107 -3.48 -5.17 19.78
C GLN A 107 -2.46 -4.70 20.84
N VAL A 108 -2.70 -3.52 21.43
CA VAL A 108 -2.01 -3.07 22.65
C VAL A 108 -3.00 -2.95 23.78
N ASN A 109 -2.59 -3.39 24.97
CA ASN A 109 -3.31 -3.14 26.21
C ASN A 109 -2.75 -1.86 26.85
N ASP A 110 -3.60 -0.87 27.10
CA ASP A 110 -3.19 0.29 27.90
C ASP A 110 -3.07 -0.08 29.40
N GLN A 111 -2.52 0.84 30.19
CA GLN A 111 -2.34 0.64 31.64
C GLN A 111 -3.67 0.49 32.42
N THR A 112 -4.80 0.77 31.77
CA THR A 112 -6.15 0.63 32.32
C THR A 112 -6.88 -0.61 31.78
N PHE A 113 -6.16 -1.53 31.12
CA PHE A 113 -6.70 -2.73 30.47
C PHE A 113 -7.65 -2.46 29.29
N ASN A 114 -7.70 -1.24 28.76
CA ASN A 114 -8.37 -1.01 27.49
C ASN A 114 -7.50 -1.54 26.37
N LYS A 115 -8.12 -2.36 25.52
CA LYS A 115 -7.50 -2.93 24.32
C LYS A 115 -7.66 -1.92 23.19
N SER A 116 -6.58 -1.57 22.52
CA SER A 116 -6.57 -0.71 21.34
C SER A 116 -5.90 -1.44 20.19
N PHE A 117 -6.52 -1.40 19.01
CA PHE A 117 -5.93 -1.97 17.80
C PHE A 117 -5.19 -0.90 17.01
N TYR A 118 -4.12 -1.30 16.35
CA TYR A 118 -3.36 -0.47 15.44
C TYR A 118 -2.85 -1.30 14.26
N ILE A 119 -2.62 -0.63 13.15
CA ILE A 119 -2.08 -1.25 11.95
C ILE A 119 -0.56 -1.15 12.03
N HIS A 120 0.13 -2.27 11.89
CA HIS A 120 1.58 -2.34 11.86
C HIS A 120 2.07 -2.68 10.46
N ILE A 121 2.99 -1.86 9.94
CA ILE A 121 3.65 -2.12 8.67
C ILE A 121 5.16 -2.06 8.87
N GLU A 122 5.83 -3.14 8.49
CA GLU A 122 7.30 -3.25 8.52
C GLU A 122 7.83 -3.56 7.12
N THR A 123 8.90 -2.87 6.71
CA THR A 123 9.59 -3.16 5.45
C THR A 123 11.09 -2.93 5.60
N ASN A 124 11.84 -3.70 4.81
CA ASN A 124 13.30 -3.60 4.70
C ASN A 124 13.72 -2.74 3.49
N TYR A 125 12.77 -2.17 2.74
CA TYR A 125 13.02 -1.37 1.54
C TYR A 125 12.67 0.10 1.74
N ASP A 126 13.67 0.98 1.56
CA ASP A 126 13.50 2.45 1.65
C ASP A 126 12.43 2.99 0.69
N ASP A 127 12.32 2.42 -0.51
CA ASP A 127 11.29 2.78 -1.49
C ASP A 127 9.87 2.53 -0.96
N ASP A 128 9.65 1.41 -0.27
CA ASP A 128 8.35 1.08 0.29
C ASP A 128 8.07 1.91 1.55
N TYR A 129 9.08 2.22 2.36
CA TYR A 129 8.94 3.15 3.48
C TYR A 129 8.48 4.54 3.00
N LYS A 130 9.15 5.11 1.99
CA LYS A 130 8.75 6.40 1.38
C LYS A 130 7.39 6.34 0.71
N PHE A 131 7.03 5.20 0.12
CA PHE A 131 5.69 4.97 -0.41
C PHE A 131 4.64 5.09 0.70
N TRP A 132 4.88 4.46 1.86
CA TRP A 132 3.96 4.53 3.00
C TRP A 132 3.84 5.93 3.60
N GLU A 133 4.91 6.72 3.63
CA GLU A 133 4.82 8.14 4.01
C GLU A 133 3.86 8.92 3.10
N LYS A 134 3.88 8.66 1.78
CA LYS A 134 2.94 9.27 0.83
C LYS A 134 1.50 8.81 1.07
N VAL A 135 1.31 7.52 1.34
CA VAL A 135 -0.02 6.95 1.63
C VAL A 135 -0.61 7.59 2.90
N LEU A 136 0.15 7.65 3.99
CA LEU A 136 -0.29 8.25 5.26
C LEU A 136 -0.64 9.73 5.10
N LYS A 137 0.18 10.48 4.36
CA LYS A 137 -0.11 11.88 4.05
C LYS A 137 -1.42 12.04 3.28
N LYS A 138 -1.73 11.13 2.35
CA LYS A 138 -2.95 11.17 1.54
C LYS A 138 -4.20 10.78 2.33
N THR A 139 -4.08 9.83 3.24
CA THR A 139 -5.21 9.37 4.06
C THR A 139 -5.50 10.29 5.23
N GLY A 140 -4.52 11.07 5.69
CA GLY A 140 -4.65 11.92 6.88
C GLY A 140 -4.65 11.12 8.19
N ILE A 141 -4.20 9.86 8.13
CA ILE A 141 -4.13 8.96 9.28
C ILE A 141 -2.98 9.41 10.20
N THR A 142 -3.25 9.44 11.50
CA THR A 142 -2.27 9.82 12.53
C THR A 142 -1.59 8.58 13.12
N GLU A 143 -0.45 8.79 13.78
CA GLU A 143 0.35 7.73 14.44
C GLU A 143 -0.43 6.92 15.49
N ASN A 144 -1.60 7.40 15.93
CA ASN A 144 -2.45 6.71 16.91
C ASN A 144 -3.03 5.38 16.42
N TYR A 145 -3.13 5.18 15.10
CA TYR A 145 -3.66 3.96 14.50
C TYR A 145 -2.64 3.21 13.64
N PHE A 146 -1.43 3.75 13.50
CA PHE A 146 -0.49 3.29 12.50
C PHE A 146 0.95 3.33 13.00
N ASN A 147 1.63 2.19 12.92
CA ASN A 147 3.05 2.05 13.22
C ASN A 147 3.80 1.66 11.95
N LEU A 148 4.61 2.58 11.42
CA LEU A 148 5.51 2.33 10.30
C LEU A 148 6.92 2.07 10.80
N LYS A 149 7.48 0.91 10.45
CA LYS A 149 8.85 0.55 10.81
C LYS A 149 9.69 0.25 9.57
N TYR A 150 10.89 0.85 9.54
CA TYR A 150 11.94 0.53 8.58
C TYR A 150 13.02 -0.30 9.26
N ASN A 151 13.32 -1.48 8.72
CA ASN A 151 14.31 -2.40 9.27
C ASN A 151 15.38 -2.74 8.22
N PRO A 152 16.43 -1.89 8.08
CA PRO A 152 17.42 -1.99 7.01
C PRO A 152 18.35 -3.21 7.09
#